data_AF-A0A8T9SDL1-F1
#
_entry.id   AF-A0A8T9SDL1-F1
#
_cell.length_a   1.000
_cell.length_b   1.000
_cell.length_c   1.000
_cell.angle_alpha   90.00
_cell.angle_beta   90.00
_cell.angle_gamma   90.00
#
_symmetry.space_group_name_H-M   'P 1'
#
loop_
_entity.id
_entity.type
_entity.pdbx_description
1 polymer ?
#
loop_
_entity_poly.entity_id
_entity_poly.type
_entity_poly.pdbx_seq_one_letter_code
_entity_poly.pdbx_strand_id
1 'polypeptide(L)'
;MHKSPTSILKSAAVVLALLAAGPAVAQTKVATYAAGKPGTDQYEELSFWVKDGQRGAIYYVRGKERSELPANYLPRTGMANGSSFAIRMADDRLLNIIPSGNALKVASSANDAPITFVWKYEGPVNGVGTFCRECAASPKEAMQLLRTYYLK
;
A
#
# COMPACT_ATOMS: atom_id res chain seq x y z
N MET A 1 28.20 -73.16 -22.74
CA MET A 1 28.17 -73.26 -21.26
C MET A 1 29.10 -72.21 -20.68
N HIS A 2 28.60 -71.34 -19.79
CA HIS A 2 29.31 -70.64 -18.69
C HIS A 2 30.54 -69.75 -19.07
N LYS A 3 30.73 -68.49 -18.66
CA LYS A 3 30.44 -67.75 -17.41
C LYS A 3 30.63 -66.23 -17.68
N SER A 4 29.97 -65.39 -16.86
CA SER A 4 30.04 -63.91 -16.82
C SER A 4 31.46 -63.31 -16.69
N PRO A 5 31.59 -61.99 -16.93
CA PRO A 5 32.04 -61.15 -15.83
C PRO A 5 31.25 -59.83 -15.64
N THR A 6 30.84 -59.64 -14.39
CA THR A 6 31.13 -58.47 -13.55
C THR A 6 30.67 -57.08 -14.02
N SER A 7 29.53 -56.68 -13.45
CA SER A 7 29.01 -55.32 -13.44
C SER A 7 29.85 -54.41 -12.54
N ILE A 8 30.31 -53.26 -13.07
CA ILE A 8 30.88 -52.15 -12.29
C ILE A 8 29.87 -51.01 -12.36
N LEU A 9 29.00 -50.90 -11.35
CA LEU A 9 28.17 -49.70 -11.17
C LEU A 9 29.07 -48.55 -10.74
N LYS A 10 29.28 -47.58 -11.63
CA LYS A 10 29.86 -46.28 -11.26
C LYS A 10 28.79 -45.44 -10.56
N SER A 11 28.97 -45.21 -9.27
CA SER A 11 28.15 -44.32 -8.47
C SER A 11 28.21 -42.89 -9.02
N ALA A 12 27.11 -42.40 -9.58
CA ALA A 12 26.90 -40.97 -9.82
C ALA A 12 26.24 -40.38 -8.57
N ALA A 13 27.01 -39.65 -7.77
CA ALA A 13 26.49 -38.89 -6.64
C ALA A 13 25.75 -37.66 -7.19
N VAL A 14 24.41 -37.71 -7.20
CA VAL A 14 23.55 -36.55 -7.44
C VAL A 14 23.51 -35.76 -6.14
N VAL A 15 24.31 -34.68 -6.05
CA VAL A 15 24.20 -33.71 -4.96
C VAL A 15 22.97 -32.84 -5.24
N LEU A 16 21.85 -33.23 -4.64
CA LEU A 16 20.61 -32.46 -4.65
C LEU A 16 20.77 -31.26 -3.71
N ALA A 17 21.15 -30.10 -4.27
CA ALA A 17 21.15 -28.85 -3.53
C ALA A 17 19.71 -28.47 -3.17
N LEU A 18 19.28 -28.77 -1.94
CA LEU A 18 18.04 -28.25 -1.38
C LEU A 18 18.18 -26.72 -1.25
N LEU A 19 17.59 -25.98 -2.19
CA LEU A 19 17.29 -24.57 -1.96
C LEU A 19 16.32 -24.49 -0.79
N ALA A 20 16.81 -24.04 0.36
CA ALA A 20 15.97 -23.64 1.47
C ALA A 20 15.13 -22.43 1.02
N ALA A 21 13.96 -22.70 0.45
CA ALA A 21 12.91 -21.70 0.28
C ALA A 21 12.42 -21.34 1.68
N GLY A 22 13.06 -20.34 2.29
CA GLY A 22 12.55 -19.72 3.51
C GLY A 22 11.14 -19.17 3.23
N PRO A 23 10.25 -19.14 4.24
CA PRO A 23 8.92 -18.58 4.05
C PRO A 23 9.06 -17.13 3.59
N ALA A 24 8.53 -16.83 2.39
CA ALA A 24 8.42 -15.46 1.92
C ALA A 24 7.47 -14.73 2.88
N VAL A 25 8.03 -13.94 3.80
CA VAL A 25 7.25 -13.08 4.68
C VAL A 25 6.50 -12.08 3.81
N ALA A 26 5.17 -12.14 3.86
CA ALA A 26 4.29 -11.26 3.11
C ALA A 26 4.64 -9.79 3.38
N GLN A 27 5.11 -9.07 2.36
CA GLN A 27 5.54 -7.68 2.51
C GLN A 27 4.29 -6.79 2.50
N THR A 28 3.85 -6.39 3.70
CA THR A 28 2.71 -5.49 3.88
C THR A 28 3.22 -4.10 4.22
N LYS A 29 2.72 -3.09 3.49
CA LYS A 29 2.99 -1.68 3.73
C LYS A 29 1.73 -0.84 3.66
N VAL A 30 1.69 0.28 4.37
CA VAL A 30 0.58 1.24 4.32
C VAL A 30 1.10 2.66 4.23
N ALA A 31 0.49 3.45 3.34
CA ALA A 31 0.70 4.89 3.27
C ALA A 31 -0.55 5.60 3.79
N THR A 32 -0.40 6.36 4.87
CA THR A 32 -1.50 7.11 5.50
C THR A 32 -1.32 8.60 5.28
N TYR A 33 -2.40 9.26 4.88
CA TYR A 33 -2.47 10.70 4.68
C TYR A 33 -3.67 11.26 5.42
N ALA A 34 -3.53 12.43 6.05
CA ALA A 34 -4.61 13.05 6.82
C ALA A 34 -4.79 14.53 6.49
N ALA A 35 -6.00 15.02 6.72
CA ALA A 35 -6.39 16.42 6.67
C ALA A 35 -7.16 16.78 7.95
N GLY A 36 -7.13 18.07 8.30
CA GLY A 36 -7.74 18.55 9.55
C GLY A 36 -6.98 18.12 10.80
N LYS A 37 -7.66 18.17 11.96
CA LYS A 37 -7.08 17.89 13.27
C LYS A 37 -7.75 16.65 13.89
N PRO A 38 -7.01 15.67 14.40
CA PRO A 38 -7.60 14.52 15.08
C PRO A 38 -8.55 14.93 16.21
N GLY A 39 -9.72 14.29 16.28
CA GLY A 39 -10.75 14.59 17.28
C GLY A 39 -11.66 15.78 16.94
N THR A 40 -11.63 16.28 15.70
CA THR A 40 -12.59 17.28 15.20
C THR A 40 -13.45 16.71 14.08
N ASP A 41 -14.57 17.36 13.81
CA ASP A 41 -15.49 16.95 12.74
C ASP A 41 -14.89 17.15 11.33
N GLN A 42 -13.83 17.95 11.20
CA GLN A 42 -13.09 18.11 9.94
C GLN A 42 -11.92 17.13 9.79
N TYR A 43 -11.74 16.19 10.72
CA TYR A 43 -10.69 15.20 10.58
C TYR A 43 -11.01 14.24 9.44
N GLU A 44 -10.06 14.07 8.54
CA GLU A 44 -10.15 13.09 7.46
C GLU A 44 -8.81 12.37 7.32
N GLU A 45 -8.84 11.09 6.98
CA GLU A 45 -7.65 10.29 6.74
C GLU A 45 -7.90 9.25 5.66
N LEU A 46 -6.87 8.97 4.86
CA LEU A 46 -6.83 7.99 3.79
C LEU A 46 -5.65 7.06 4.01
N SER A 47 -5.92 5.75 4.03
CA SER A 47 -4.91 4.70 4.17
C SER A 47 -4.89 3.82 2.93
N PHE A 48 -3.73 3.70 2.30
CA PHE A 48 -3.51 2.91 1.08
C PHE A 48 -2.60 1.73 1.40
N TRP A 49 -3.18 0.53 1.47
CA TRP A 49 -2.44 -0.69 1.78
C TRP A 49 -1.83 -1.31 0.53
N VAL A 50 -0.62 -1.81 0.67
CA VAL A 50 0.06 -2.65 -0.32
C VAL A 50 0.37 -3.96 0.37
N LYS A 51 -0.01 -5.07 -0.25
CA LYS A 51 0.23 -6.41 0.26
C LYS A 51 0.83 -7.24 -0.85
N ASP A 52 1.97 -7.86 -0.57
CA ASP A 52 2.65 -8.79 -1.49
C ASP A 52 2.94 -8.19 -2.87
N GLY A 53 3.36 -6.92 -2.89
CA GLY A 53 3.64 -6.18 -4.13
C GLY A 53 2.39 -5.89 -4.96
N GLN A 54 1.21 -5.96 -4.36
CA GLN A 54 -0.07 -5.67 -5.00
C GLN A 54 -0.84 -4.63 -4.23
N ARG A 55 -1.77 -3.98 -4.93
CA ARG A 55 -2.73 -3.06 -4.32
C ARG A 55 -3.58 -3.81 -3.30
N GLY A 56 -3.61 -3.32 -2.07
CA GLY A 56 -4.45 -3.80 -1.00
C GLY A 56 -5.68 -2.92 -0.78
N ALA A 57 -6.23 -3.01 0.43
CA ALA A 57 -7.39 -2.23 0.85
C ALA A 57 -7.13 -0.72 0.85
N ILE A 58 -8.20 0.05 0.67
CA ILE A 58 -8.20 1.50 0.90
C ILE A 58 -9.22 1.78 2.00
N TYR A 59 -8.82 2.54 3.00
CA TYR A 59 -9.70 3.01 4.07
C TYR A 59 -9.73 4.52 4.09
N TYR A 60 -10.90 5.05 4.44
CA TYR A 60 -11.10 6.46 4.69
C TYR A 60 -11.73 6.63 6.07
N VAL A 61 -11.11 7.44 6.90
CA VAL A 61 -11.57 7.76 8.24
C VAL A 61 -12.08 9.20 8.24
N ARG A 62 -13.22 9.47 8.87
CA ARG A 62 -13.76 10.83 8.99
C ARG A 62 -14.35 11.16 10.35
N GLY A 63 -14.32 12.46 10.65
CA GLY A 63 -14.98 13.08 11.77
C GLY A 63 -14.33 12.78 13.11
N LYS A 64 -14.95 13.34 14.16
CA LYS A 64 -14.46 13.26 15.54
C LYS A 64 -14.32 11.83 16.05
N GLU A 65 -15.31 10.99 15.74
CA GLU A 65 -15.37 9.58 16.17
C GLU A 65 -14.50 8.65 15.32
N ARG A 66 -13.80 9.18 14.30
CA ARG A 66 -12.93 8.41 13.40
C ARG A 66 -13.64 7.20 12.78
N SER A 67 -14.85 7.43 12.25
CA SER A 67 -15.58 6.39 11.53
C SER A 67 -14.78 5.95 10.31
N GLU A 68 -14.37 4.68 10.30
CA GLU A 68 -13.65 4.06 9.19
C GLU A 68 -14.62 3.51 8.14
N LEU A 69 -14.37 3.83 6.88
CA LEU A 69 -15.16 3.42 5.73
C LEU A 69 -14.23 2.79 4.67
N PRO A 70 -14.53 1.59 4.17
CA PRO A 70 -13.77 1.02 3.07
C PRO A 70 -14.02 1.81 1.78
N ALA A 71 -13.03 1.83 0.90
CA ALA A 71 -13.12 2.44 -0.42
C ALA A 71 -12.58 1.49 -1.51
N ASN A 72 -13.21 1.57 -2.68
CA ASN A 72 -12.83 0.80 -3.85
C ASN A 72 -11.97 1.63 -4.79
N TYR A 73 -10.84 1.08 -5.23
CA TYR A 73 -10.00 1.72 -6.24
C TYR A 73 -10.71 1.78 -7.59
N LEU A 74 -10.62 2.91 -8.27
CA LEU A 74 -11.02 3.10 -9.66
C LEU A 74 -9.82 3.61 -10.47
N PRO A 75 -9.43 2.91 -11.55
CA PRO A 75 -8.32 3.37 -12.39
C PRO A 75 -8.68 4.70 -13.06
N ARG A 76 -7.66 5.55 -13.19
CA ARG A 76 -7.60 6.80 -13.97
C ARG A 76 -8.97 7.38 -14.36
N THR A 77 -9.43 8.36 -13.60
CA THR A 77 -10.47 9.28 -14.04
C THR A 77 -9.81 10.32 -14.93
N GLY A 78 -10.38 10.62 -16.10
CA GLY A 78 -9.80 11.45 -17.16
C GLY A 78 -9.55 12.92 -16.85
N MET A 79 -9.05 13.27 -15.65
CA MET A 79 -8.55 14.61 -15.37
C MET A 79 -7.28 14.87 -16.18
N ALA A 80 -7.29 15.98 -16.92
CA ALA A 80 -6.41 16.23 -18.06
C ALA A 80 -4.90 16.28 -17.75
N ASN A 81 -4.50 16.41 -16.48
CA ASN A 81 -3.14 16.82 -16.13
C ASN A 81 -2.53 15.91 -15.04
N GLY A 82 -2.07 14.72 -15.43
CA GLY A 82 -1.18 13.87 -14.62
C GLY A 82 -1.76 12.52 -14.16
N SER A 83 -0.88 11.66 -13.66
CA SER A 83 -1.24 10.38 -13.03
C SER A 83 -2.12 10.64 -11.80
N SER A 84 -3.40 10.32 -11.92
CA SER A 84 -4.38 10.38 -10.83
C SER A 84 -5.24 9.11 -10.90
N PHE A 85 -5.93 8.82 -9.81
CA PHE A 85 -6.93 7.75 -9.74
C PHE A 85 -8.11 8.23 -8.91
N ALA A 86 -9.21 7.48 -8.93
CA ALA A 86 -10.34 7.75 -8.05
C ALA A 86 -10.56 6.61 -7.08
N ILE A 87 -11.27 6.91 -6.00
CA ILE A 87 -11.80 5.91 -5.09
C ILE A 87 -13.31 6.11 -4.98
N ARG A 88 -14.05 5.00 -4.91
CA ARG A 88 -15.48 5.00 -4.60
C ARG A 88 -15.68 4.57 -3.16
N MET A 89 -16.25 5.46 -2.38
CA MET A 89 -16.62 5.24 -0.99
C MET A 89 -17.82 4.30 -0.88
N ALA A 90 -18.02 3.70 0.30
CA ALA A 90 -19.19 2.87 0.59
C ALA A 90 -20.53 3.64 0.51
N ASP A 91 -20.51 4.97 0.61
CA ASP A 91 -21.65 5.87 0.44
C ASP A 91 -21.78 6.42 -0.99
N ASP A 92 -21.17 5.74 -1.97
CA ASP A 92 -21.12 6.09 -3.40
C ASP A 92 -20.42 7.40 -3.76
N ARG A 93 -19.90 8.15 -2.79
CA ARG A 93 -19.07 9.33 -3.08
C ARG A 93 -17.82 8.92 -3.85
N LEU A 94 -17.52 9.68 -4.90
CA LEU A 94 -16.30 9.56 -5.67
C LEU A 94 -15.30 10.61 -5.18
N LEU A 95 -14.08 10.17 -4.87
CA LEU A 95 -12.98 11.06 -4.52
C LEU A 95 -11.85 10.86 -5.52
N ASN A 96 -11.44 11.93 -6.18
CA ASN A 96 -10.28 11.94 -7.06
C ASN A 96 -9.03 12.19 -6.24
N ILE A 97 -8.03 11.33 -6.39
CA ILE A 97 -6.76 11.37 -5.67
C ILE A 97 -5.67 11.86 -6.62
N ILE A 98 -5.16 13.05 -6.36
CA ILE A 98 -4.18 13.75 -7.20
C ILE A 98 -2.88 13.94 -6.41
N PRO A 99 -1.79 13.27 -6.79
CA PRO A 99 -0.49 13.50 -6.16
C PRO A 99 -0.01 14.95 -6.34
N SER A 100 0.50 15.54 -5.26
CA SER A 100 1.14 16.86 -5.30
C SER A 100 2.37 16.84 -4.40
N GLY A 101 3.55 16.61 -5.00
CA GLY A 101 4.78 16.37 -4.23
C GLY A 101 4.67 15.08 -3.39
N ASN A 102 4.77 15.21 -2.07
CA ASN A 102 4.53 14.14 -1.09
C ASN A 102 3.18 14.27 -0.37
N ALA A 103 2.27 15.09 -0.88
CA ALA A 103 0.90 15.26 -0.39
C ALA A 103 -0.10 14.77 -1.43
N LEU A 104 -1.37 14.69 -1.04
CA LEU A 104 -2.50 14.40 -1.94
C LEU A 104 -3.45 15.59 -1.98
N LYS A 105 -3.88 15.96 -3.17
CA LYS A 105 -5.05 16.80 -3.40
C LYS A 105 -6.23 15.88 -3.65
N VAL A 106 -7.29 16.05 -2.88
CA VAL A 106 -8.48 15.20 -2.91
C VAL A 106 -9.70 16.06 -3.22
N ALA A 107 -10.46 15.71 -4.25
CA ALA A 107 -11.63 16.46 -4.69
C ALA A 107 -12.75 15.52 -5.16
N SER A 108 -14.00 15.85 -4.89
CA SER A 108 -15.14 15.01 -5.33
C SER A 108 -15.43 15.19 -6.82
N SER A 109 -15.19 16.39 -7.35
CA SER A 109 -15.33 16.73 -8.77
C SER A 109 -14.14 17.56 -9.28
N ALA A 110 -14.02 17.72 -10.60
CA ALA A 110 -13.01 18.58 -11.22
C ALA A 110 -13.20 20.08 -10.91
N ASN A 111 -14.41 20.47 -10.49
CA ASN A 111 -14.77 21.86 -10.18
C ASN A 111 -14.67 22.18 -8.68
N ASP A 112 -14.44 21.17 -7.84
CA ASP A 112 -14.36 21.37 -6.39
C ASP A 112 -12.97 21.90 -6.02
N ALA A 113 -12.92 22.76 -5.00
CA ALA A 113 -11.64 23.10 -4.37
C ALA A 113 -11.07 21.85 -3.68
N PRO A 114 -9.86 21.39 -4.04
CA PRO A 114 -9.29 20.18 -3.46
C PRO A 114 -8.87 20.38 -2.01
N ILE A 115 -9.12 19.39 -1.17
CA ILE A 115 -8.58 19.28 0.18
C ILE A 115 -7.16 18.71 0.10
N THR A 116 -6.22 19.31 0.83
CA THR A 116 -4.85 18.80 0.89
C THR A 116 -4.67 17.85 2.06
N PHE A 117 -4.32 16.61 1.76
CA PHE A 117 -3.96 15.59 2.73
C PHE A 117 -2.44 15.45 2.78
N VAL A 118 -1.87 15.53 3.98
CA VAL A 118 -0.42 15.39 4.22
C VAL A 118 -0.12 14.03 4.81
N TRP A 119 1.08 13.49 4.54
CA TRP A 119 1.49 12.21 5.11
C TRP A 119 1.40 12.25 6.65
N LYS A 120 0.77 11.23 7.22
CA LYS A 120 0.61 11.06 8.66
C LYS A 120 1.64 10.06 9.16
N TYR A 121 2.49 10.50 10.07
CA TYR A 121 3.38 9.60 10.80
C TYR A 121 2.57 8.75 11.79
N GLU A 122 2.77 7.45 11.74
CA GLU A 122 2.14 6.46 12.63
C GLU A 122 3.25 5.72 13.39
N GLY A 123 3.56 6.17 14.59
CA GLY A 123 4.63 5.61 15.39
C GLY A 123 4.85 6.38 16.69
N PRO A 124 5.93 6.06 17.43
CA PRO A 124 6.20 6.67 18.71
C PRO A 124 6.42 8.18 18.59
N VAL A 125 5.73 8.95 19.44
CA VAL A 125 5.92 10.39 19.56
C VAL A 125 6.63 10.65 20.87
N ASN A 126 7.80 11.31 20.80
CA ASN A 126 8.64 11.59 21.97
C ASN A 126 8.96 10.32 22.80
N GLY A 127 9.18 9.19 22.13
CA GLY A 127 9.49 7.91 22.78
C GLY A 127 8.28 7.18 23.38
N VAL A 128 7.05 7.72 23.25
CA VAL A 128 5.82 7.09 23.73
C VAL A 128 5.07 6.45 22.56
N GLY A 129 4.73 5.17 22.67
CA GLY A 129 4.02 4.39 21.66
C GLY A 129 4.87 3.28 21.04
N THR A 130 4.31 2.55 20.07
CA THR A 130 4.98 1.45 19.35
C THR A 130 5.22 1.82 17.89
N PHE A 131 6.34 1.35 17.34
CA PHE A 131 6.60 1.47 15.90
C PHE A 131 5.55 0.71 15.09
N CYS A 132 4.94 1.39 14.12
CA CYS A 132 4.16 0.73 13.09
C CYS A 132 5.12 0.14 12.05
N ARG A 133 5.18 -1.19 11.95
CA ARG A 133 6.11 -1.88 11.04
C ARG A 133 5.66 -1.78 9.59
N GLU A 134 4.34 -1.79 9.40
CA GLU A 134 3.65 -1.74 8.13
C GLU A 134 3.64 -0.31 7.58
N CYS A 135 3.70 0.72 8.42
CA CYS A 135 3.61 2.09 7.97
C CYS A 135 4.84 2.51 7.16
N ALA A 136 4.63 3.34 6.15
CA ALA A 136 5.70 4.04 5.46
C ALA A 136 6.48 4.88 6.48
N ALA A 137 7.81 4.79 6.47
CA ALA A 137 8.68 5.47 7.43
C ALA A 137 8.93 6.94 7.09
N SER A 138 8.53 7.40 5.90
CA SER A 138 8.70 8.79 5.47
C SER A 138 7.63 9.21 4.45
N PRO A 139 7.42 10.53 4.26
CA PRO A 139 6.53 11.04 3.20
C PRO A 139 6.95 10.57 1.80
N LYS A 140 8.26 10.43 1.57
CA LYS A 140 8.82 9.98 0.29
C LYS A 140 8.50 8.51 0.03
N GLU A 141 8.66 7.65 1.04
CA GLU A 141 8.29 6.23 0.95
C GLU A 141 6.78 6.08 0.73
N ALA A 142 5.96 6.83 1.46
CA ALA A 142 4.51 6.81 1.31
C ALA A 142 4.09 7.15 -0.13
N MET A 143 4.65 8.23 -0.70
CA MET A 143 4.35 8.62 -2.07
C MET A 143 4.89 7.61 -3.09
N GLN A 144 6.04 6.98 -2.81
CA GLN A 144 6.57 5.92 -3.67
C GLN A 144 5.63 4.70 -3.72
N LEU A 145 5.03 4.30 -2.61
CA LEU A 145 4.01 3.25 -2.58
C LEU A 145 2.82 3.59 -3.49
N LEU A 146 2.29 4.81 -3.40
CA LEU A 146 1.19 5.24 -4.28
C LEU A 146 1.60 5.23 -5.75
N ARG A 147 2.80 5.74 -6.07
CA ARG A 147 3.32 5.79 -7.46
C ARG A 147 3.44 4.40 -8.07
N THR A 148 3.96 3.45 -7.32
CA THR A 148 4.20 2.09 -7.82
C THR A 148 2.90 1.29 -7.98
N TYR A 149 1.94 1.42 -7.07
CA TYR A 149 0.80 0.49 -6.98
C TYR A 149 -0.57 1.09 -7.34
N TYR A 150 -0.71 2.42 -7.30
CA TYR A 150 -1.99 3.10 -7.50
C TYR A 150 -2.02 4.02 -8.73
N LEU A 151 -0.89 4.61 -9.12
CA LEU A 151 -0.80 5.70 -10.11
C LEU A 151 -0.22 5.28 -11.48
N LYS A 152 -0.40 4.00 -11.85
CA LYS A 152 0.10 3.46 -13.13
C LYS A 152 -0.48 4.19 -14.35
#